data_AF-A0A6A5VKL6-F1
#
_entry.id   AF-A0A6A5VKL6-F1
#
_cell.length_a   1.000
_cell.length_b   1.000
_cell.length_c   1.000
_cell.angle_alpha   90.00
_cell.angle_beta   90.00
_cell.angle_gamma   90.00
#
_symmetry.space_group_name_H-M   'P 1'
#
loop_
_entity.id
_entity.type
_entity.pdbx_description
1 polymer ?
#
loop_
_entity_poly.entity_id
_entity_poly.type
_entity_poly.pdbx_seq_one_letter_code
_entity_poly.pdbx_strand_id
1 'polypeptide(L)'
;MVPYMSEGAAMAVEDGAALAETLSLIEFSLELCPALKVFERKRMIRTDQMQEASLVNGKLWHFADGPEQEARDTAMQPEQRIAGEKESPNQFSGPKTSKWAYGYDAEQEIRKAWVEHWAGSSRL
;
A
#
# COMPACT_ATOMS: atom_id res chain seq x y z
N MET A 1 -8.51 -4.63 8.49
CA MET A 1 -7.13 -5.14 8.40
C MET A 1 -6.62 -5.53 9.77
N VAL A 2 -5.70 -6.49 9.86
CA VAL A 2 -5.00 -6.78 11.14
C VAL A 2 -4.01 -5.64 11.46
N PRO A 3 -3.74 -5.33 12.73
CA PRO A 3 -3.11 -4.06 13.12
C PRO A 3 -1.57 -4.05 13.07
N TYR A 4 -0.91 -4.95 12.36
CA TYR A 4 0.55 -5.11 12.40
C TYR A 4 1.34 -4.19 11.45
N MET A 5 0.65 -3.43 10.60
CA MET A 5 1.23 -2.29 9.87
C MET A 5 0.70 -0.94 10.36
N SER A 6 -0.29 -0.91 11.25
CA SER A 6 -0.96 0.32 11.73
C SER A 6 -1.61 1.21 10.65
N GLU A 7 -1.75 0.72 9.42
CA GLU A 7 -2.24 1.51 8.27
C GLU A 7 -3.77 1.46 8.04
N GLY A 8 -4.54 0.87 8.97
CA GLY A 8 -5.99 0.71 8.83
C GLY A 8 -6.73 1.97 8.41
N ALA A 9 -6.52 3.05 9.16
CA ALA A 9 -7.16 4.34 8.91
C ALA A 9 -6.53 5.09 7.73
N ALA A 10 -5.21 5.02 7.56
CA ALA A 10 -4.51 5.65 6.44
C ALA A 10 -5.01 5.11 5.09
N MET A 11 -5.26 3.81 4.98
CA MET A 11 -5.84 3.19 3.79
C MET A 11 -7.22 3.74 3.44
N ALA A 12 -8.08 4.01 4.44
CA ALA A 12 -9.38 4.62 4.22
C ALA A 12 -9.26 6.10 3.78
N VAL A 13 -8.26 6.82 4.28
CA VAL A 13 -7.94 8.19 3.81
C VAL A 13 -7.46 8.17 2.36
N GLU A 14 -6.57 7.24 2.00
CA GLU A 14 -6.15 7.01 0.62
C GLU A 14 -7.35 6.68 -0.29
N ASP A 15 -8.30 5.85 0.17
CA ASP A 15 -9.52 5.53 -0.59
C ASP A 15 -10.38 6.79 -0.83
N GLY A 16 -10.51 7.67 0.17
CA GLY A 16 -11.20 8.94 0.01
C GLY A 16 -10.56 9.84 -1.05
N ALA A 17 -9.23 10.01 -1.00
CA ALA A 17 -8.49 10.81 -1.98
C ALA A 17 -8.58 10.20 -3.39
N ALA A 18 -8.39 8.88 -3.52
CA ALA A 18 -8.48 8.19 -4.80
C ALA A 18 -9.88 8.25 -5.42
N LEU A 19 -10.94 8.15 -4.61
CA LEU A 19 -12.30 8.28 -5.11
C LEU A 19 -12.58 9.71 -5.59
N ALA A 20 -12.15 10.71 -4.82
CA ALA A 20 -12.28 12.11 -5.21
C ALA A 20 -11.57 12.41 -6.53
N GLU A 21 -10.33 11.94 -6.69
CA GLU A 21 -9.58 12.08 -7.95
C GLU A 21 -10.24 11.33 -9.11
N THR A 22 -10.76 10.12 -8.86
CA THR A 22 -11.47 9.36 -9.90
C THR A 22 -12.69 10.12 -10.41
N LEU A 23 -13.46 10.73 -9.51
CA LEU A 23 -14.65 11.50 -9.85
C LEU A 23 -14.30 12.87 -10.45
N SER A 24 -13.15 13.46 -10.14
CA SER A 24 -12.72 14.74 -10.75
C SER A 24 -12.34 14.58 -12.22
N LEU A 25 -11.96 13.38 -12.63
CA LEU A 25 -11.54 13.07 -14.00
C LEU A 25 -12.69 12.83 -14.97
N ILE A 26 -13.92 12.55 -14.48
CA ILE A 26 -15.08 12.32 -15.36
C ILE A 26 -15.60 13.65 -15.94
N GLU A 27 -16.03 13.62 -17.20
CA GLU A 27 -16.64 14.75 -17.90
C GLU A 27 -18.15 14.52 -18.10
N PHE A 28 -18.56 13.25 -18.25
CA PHE A 28 -19.94 12.85 -18.49
C PHE A 28 -20.43 11.83 -17.47
N SER A 29 -21.72 11.87 -17.14
CA SER A 29 -22.35 10.92 -16.21
C SER A 29 -22.26 9.45 -16.67
N LEU A 30 -22.17 9.21 -17.98
CA LEU A 30 -21.99 7.86 -18.55
C LEU A 30 -20.64 7.24 -18.16
N GLU A 31 -19.64 8.05 -17.83
CA GLU A 31 -18.30 7.60 -17.43
C GLU A 31 -18.25 7.14 -15.96
N LEU A 32 -19.29 7.39 -15.15
CA LEU A 32 -19.27 7.09 -13.71
C LEU A 32 -19.02 5.59 -13.44
N CYS A 33 -19.74 4.70 -14.12
CA CYS A 33 -19.57 3.26 -13.95
C CYS A 33 -18.17 2.76 -14.32
N PRO A 34 -17.60 3.08 -15.50
CA PRO A 34 -16.22 2.70 -15.80
C PRO A 34 -15.20 3.38 -14.88
N ALA A 35 -15.43 4.63 -14.47
CA ALA A 35 -14.56 5.34 -13.52
C ALA A 35 -14.48 4.62 -12.17
N LEU A 36 -15.62 4.21 -11.60
CA LEU A 36 -15.64 3.45 -10.34
C LEU A 36 -14.90 2.12 -10.44
N LYS A 37 -14.86 1.49 -11.62
CA LYS A 37 -14.04 0.27 -11.84
C LYS A 37 -12.54 0.56 -11.85
N VAL A 38 -12.12 1.73 -12.31
CA VAL A 38 -10.71 2.16 -12.25
C VAL A 38 -10.31 2.35 -10.78
N PHE A 39 -11.11 3.08 -10.02
CA PHE A 39 -10.95 3.25 -8.58
C PHE A 39 -10.87 1.90 -7.86
N GLU A 40 -11.89 1.05 -8.02
CA GLU A 40 -12.00 -0.24 -7.34
C GLU A 40 -10.76 -1.10 -7.62
N ARG A 41 -10.38 -1.28 -8.89
CA ARG A 41 -9.23 -2.14 -9.24
C ARG A 41 -7.93 -1.65 -8.63
N LYS A 42 -7.65 -0.34 -8.69
CA LYS A 42 -6.42 0.22 -8.12
C LYS A 42 -6.39 0.10 -6.60
N ARG A 43 -7.51 0.41 -5.94
CA ARG A 43 -7.60 0.36 -4.48
C ARG A 43 -7.64 -1.06 -3.92
N MET A 44 -8.24 -2.02 -4.63
CA MET A 44 -8.17 -3.43 -4.28
C MET A 44 -6.72 -3.93 -4.25
N ILE A 45 -5.92 -3.66 -5.28
CA ILE A 45 -4.52 -4.08 -5.32
C ILE A 45 -3.73 -3.48 -4.15
N ARG A 46 -3.90 -2.18 -3.91
CA ARG A 46 -3.16 -1.47 -2.84
C ARG A 46 -3.58 -1.93 -1.44
N THR A 47 -4.87 -2.15 -1.20
CA THR A 47 -5.38 -2.68 0.08
C THR A 47 -4.96 -4.11 0.34
N ASP A 48 -4.95 -4.96 -0.68
CA ASP A 48 -4.50 -6.35 -0.56
C ASP A 48 -3.02 -6.43 -0.20
N GLN A 49 -2.16 -5.66 -0.88
CA GLN A 49 -0.73 -5.60 -0.56
C GLN A 49 -0.47 -5.12 0.87
N MET A 50 -1.21 -4.11 1.36
CA MET A 50 -1.06 -3.63 2.74
C MET A 50 -1.54 -4.66 3.77
N GLN A 51 -2.64 -5.36 3.47
CA GLN A 51 -3.16 -6.43 4.31
C GLN A 51 -2.20 -7.61 4.37
N GLU A 52 -1.61 -8.01 3.24
CA GLU A 52 -0.59 -9.05 3.16
C GLU A 52 0.66 -8.69 3.98
N ALA A 53 1.18 -7.47 3.78
CA ALA A 53 2.29 -6.93 4.56
C ALA A 53 2.03 -7.02 6.07
N SER A 54 0.81 -6.65 6.50
CA SER A 54 0.37 -6.76 7.89
C SER A 54 0.30 -8.21 8.39
N LEU A 55 -0.17 -9.15 7.59
CA LEU A 55 -0.16 -10.58 7.96
C LEU A 55 1.26 -11.12 8.11
N VAL A 56 2.18 -10.74 7.21
CA VAL A 56 3.60 -11.12 7.29
C VAL A 56 4.24 -10.55 8.55
N ASN A 57 4.02 -9.27 8.84
CA ASN A 57 4.60 -8.63 10.01
C ASN A 57 4.04 -9.25 11.31
N GLY A 58 2.74 -9.55 11.32
CA GLY A 58 2.08 -10.28 12.40
C GLY A 58 2.75 -11.63 12.69
N LYS A 59 3.06 -12.42 11.66
CA LYS A 59 3.78 -13.69 11.85
C LYS A 59 5.20 -13.47 12.36
N LEU A 60 5.95 -12.57 11.73
CA LEU A 60 7.36 -12.32 12.03
C LEU A 60 7.57 -11.86 13.48
N TRP A 61 6.66 -11.04 13.99
CA TRP A 61 6.73 -10.54 15.37
C TRP A 61 6.43 -11.60 16.42
N HIS A 62 5.65 -12.62 16.05
CA HIS A 62 5.13 -13.65 16.96
C HIS A 62 5.71 -15.03 16.64
N PHE A 63 6.91 -15.11 16.07
CA PHE A 63 7.64 -16.38 16.05
C PHE A 63 7.78 -16.89 17.49
N ALA A 64 7.52 -18.19 17.67
CA ALA A 64 7.81 -18.86 18.92
C ALA A 64 9.32 -18.84 19.18
N ASP A 65 9.69 -18.89 20.46
CA ASP A 65 11.09 -18.97 20.85
C ASP A 65 11.77 -20.15 20.15
N GLY A 66 12.89 -19.87 19.48
CA GLY A 66 13.60 -20.85 18.68
C GLY A 66 14.48 -20.23 17.59
N PRO A 67 15.11 -21.07 16.74
CA PRO A 67 16.10 -20.63 15.77
C PRO A 67 15.58 -19.55 14.80
N GLU A 68 14.32 -19.62 14.38
CA GLU A 68 13.71 -18.64 13.48
C GLU A 68 13.54 -17.27 14.15
N GLN A 69 13.14 -17.25 15.42
CA GLN A 69 13.05 -16.03 16.21
C GLN A 69 14.44 -15.43 16.47
N GLU A 70 15.43 -16.25 16.80
CA GLU A 70 16.82 -15.79 16.99
C GLU A 70 17.42 -15.20 15.70
N ALA A 71 17.16 -15.82 14.55
CA ALA A 71 17.61 -15.33 13.25
C ALA A 71 16.95 -13.99 12.90
N ARG A 72 15.64 -13.87 13.14
CA ARG A 72 14.87 -12.62 12.97
C ARG A 72 15.42 -11.50 13.84
N ASP A 73 15.63 -11.77 15.13
CA ASP A 73 16.14 -10.78 16.10
C ASP A 73 17.54 -10.31 15.71
N THR A 74 18.42 -11.24 15.33
CA THR A 74 19.77 -10.94 14.84
C THR A 74 19.72 -10.03 13.61
N ALA A 75 18.82 -10.31 12.67
CA ALA A 75 18.66 -9.51 11.46
C ALA A 75 18.05 -8.13 11.73
N MET A 76 17.30 -7.93 12.82
CA MET A 76 16.79 -6.62 13.26
C MET A 76 17.79 -5.81 14.11
N GLN A 77 18.88 -6.40 14.62
CA GLN A 77 19.87 -5.66 15.41
C GLN A 77 20.48 -4.42 14.75
N PRO A 78 20.74 -4.39 13.42
CA PRO A 78 21.30 -3.20 12.76
C PRO A 78 20.42 -1.95 12.89
N GLU A 79 19.10 -2.12 12.99
CA GLU A 79 18.14 -1.01 13.16
C GLU A 79 18.42 -0.20 14.43
N GLN A 80 18.91 -0.87 15.48
CA GLN A 80 19.20 -0.25 16.78
C GLN A 80 20.47 0.60 16.76
N ARG A 81 21.33 0.43 15.73
CA ARG A 81 22.66 1.04 15.68
C ARG A 81 22.79 2.15 14.65
N ILE A 82 22.11 2.04 13.50
CA ILE A 82 22.12 3.04 12.43
C ILE A 82 20.71 3.15 11.89
N ALA A 83 20.05 4.28 12.15
CA ALA A 83 18.70 4.52 11.69
C ALA A 83 18.64 4.53 10.14
N GLY A 84 17.88 3.59 9.57
CA GLY A 84 17.22 3.78 8.27
C GLY A 84 18.05 3.54 6.99
N GLU A 85 19.30 3.08 7.06
CA GLU A 85 20.11 2.87 5.84
C GLU A 85 20.02 1.46 5.25
N LYS A 86 19.62 0.45 6.04
CA LYS A 86 19.60 -0.96 5.63
C LYS A 86 18.22 -1.57 5.77
N GLU A 87 17.98 -2.60 4.96
CA GLU A 87 16.70 -3.31 4.99
C GLU A 87 16.46 -4.02 6.33
N SER A 88 15.22 -3.87 6.76
CA SER A 88 14.53 -4.46 7.88
C SER A 88 13.83 -5.80 7.66
N PRO A 89 13.99 -6.88 8.44
CA PRO A 89 12.85 -7.79 8.62
C PRO A 89 11.67 -7.03 9.24
N ASN A 90 11.94 -6.05 10.11
CA ASN A 90 10.92 -5.16 10.63
C ASN A 90 10.54 -4.15 9.54
N GLN A 91 9.31 -4.29 9.06
CA GLN A 91 8.79 -3.52 7.93
C GLN A 91 8.70 -2.02 8.21
N PHE A 92 8.74 -1.58 9.48
CA PHE A 92 8.72 -0.17 9.84
C PHE A 92 10.06 0.55 9.64
N SER A 93 11.19 -0.14 9.77
CA SER A 93 12.52 0.50 9.76
C SER A 93 13.32 0.28 8.48
N GLY A 94 12.81 -0.53 7.55
CA GLY A 94 13.35 -0.66 6.20
C GLY A 94 13.01 0.57 5.32
N PRO A 95 14.00 1.26 4.71
CA PRO A 95 13.75 2.47 3.92
C PRO A 95 12.85 2.21 2.70
N LYS A 96 12.95 1.03 2.06
CA LYS A 96 12.07 0.67 0.93
C LYS A 96 10.63 0.47 1.37
N THR A 97 10.41 -0.28 2.44
CA THR A 97 9.07 -0.57 2.95
C THR A 97 8.39 0.68 3.47
N SER A 98 9.13 1.52 4.21
CA SER A 98 8.65 2.83 4.66
C SER A 98 8.25 3.73 3.49
N LYS A 99 9.10 3.84 2.45
CA LYS A 99 8.77 4.62 1.24
C LYS A 99 7.57 4.05 0.49
N TRP A 100 7.46 2.73 0.36
CA TRP A 100 6.33 2.07 -0.28
C TRP A 100 5.02 2.24 0.50
N ALA A 101 5.07 2.17 1.84
CA ALA A 101 3.92 2.30 2.69
C ALA A 101 3.44 3.75 2.78
N TYR A 102 4.33 4.69 3.10
CA TYR A 102 3.99 6.08 3.46
C TYR A 102 4.19 7.08 2.33
N GLY A 103 4.97 6.73 1.31
CA GLY A 103 5.21 7.57 0.13
C GLY A 103 4.21 7.33 -0.99
N TYR A 104 3.11 6.60 -0.74
CA TYR A 104 2.11 6.27 -1.74
C TYR A 104 1.21 7.47 -2.04
N ASP A 105 1.19 7.90 -3.31
CA ASP A 105 0.34 8.98 -3.81
C ASP A 105 -0.89 8.38 -4.50
N ALA A 106 -2.00 8.32 -3.76
CA ALA A 106 -3.23 7.71 -4.24
C ALA A 106 -3.85 8.43 -5.45
N GLU A 107 -3.74 9.76 -5.50
CA GLU A 107 -4.27 10.55 -6.61
C GLU A 107 -3.44 10.33 -7.88
N GLN A 108 -2.10 10.35 -7.77
CA GLN A 108 -1.22 10.09 -8.89
C GLN A 108 -1.44 8.67 -9.46
N GLU A 109 -1.61 7.67 -8.60
CA GLU A 109 -1.87 6.30 -9.05
C GLU A 109 -3.21 6.16 -9.76
N ILE A 110 -4.24 6.90 -9.33
CA ILE A 110 -5.51 6.99 -10.06
C ILE A 110 -5.32 7.67 -11.42
N ARG A 111 -4.60 8.80 -11.50
CA ARG A 111 -4.32 9.47 -12.79
C ARG A 111 -3.63 8.54 -13.79
N LYS A 112 -2.65 7.75 -13.32
CA LYS A 112 -1.99 6.72 -14.16
C LYS A 112 -2.98 5.65 -14.62
N ALA A 113 -3.76 5.11 -13.69
CA ALA A 113 -4.79 4.10 -13.99
C ALA A 113 -5.81 4.60 -15.00
N TRP A 114 -6.19 5.86 -14.88
CA TRP A 114 -7.14 6.52 -15.75
C TRP A 114 -6.62 6.57 -17.18
N VAL A 115 -5.40 7.05 -17.36
CA VAL A 115 -4.74 7.08 -18.68
C VAL A 115 -4.62 5.67 -19.25
N GLU A 116 -4.20 4.68 -18.46
CA GLU A 116 -4.11 3.28 -18.88
C GLU A 116 -5.45 2.69 -19.32
N HIS A 117 -6.54 3.00 -18.60
CA HIS A 117 -7.88 2.52 -18.93
C HIS A 117 -8.35 3.00 -20.30
N TRP A 118 -8.01 4.24 -20.66
CA TRP A 118 -8.43 4.88 -21.91
C TRP A 118 -7.36 4.84 -23.01
N ALA A 119 -6.12 4.44 -22.73
CA ALA A 119 -5.04 4.33 -23.73
C ALA A 119 -5.34 3.33 -24.86
N GLY A 120 -6.37 2.49 -24.71
CA GLY A 120 -6.83 1.53 -25.72
C GLY A 120 -8.30 1.67 -26.14
N SER A 121 -8.99 2.74 -25.76
CA SER A 121 -10.40 2.96 -26.11
C SER A 121 -10.68 4.44 -26.30
N SER A 122 -11.46 4.79 -27.35
CA SER A 122 -11.96 6.16 -27.49
C SER A 122 -12.74 6.51 -26.23
N ARG A 123 -12.41 7.64 -25.62
CA ARG A 123 -13.15 8.20 -24.50
C ARG A 123 -14.42 8.81 -25.07
N LEU A 124 -15.36 7.92 -25.40
CA LEU A 124 -16.45 8.11 -26.37
C LEU A 124 -15.97 8.38 -27.81
#